data_AF-A0A9E3B811-F1
#
_entry.id   AF-A0A9E3B811-F1
#
_cell.length_a   1.000
_cell.length_b   1.000
_cell.length_c   1.000
_cell.angle_alpha   90.00
_cell.angle_beta   90.00
_cell.angle_gamma   90.00
#
_symmetry.space_group_name_H-M   'P 1'
#
loop_
_entity.id
_entity.type
_entity.pdbx_description
1 polymer ?
#
loop_
_entity_poly.entity_id
_entity_poly.type
_entity_poly.pdbx_seq_one_letter_code
_entity_poly.pdbx_strand_id
1 'polypeptide(L)'
;MLDPRPKPPARLSVLTRALMILLIELPQMVLGAVLSLSERDYYPVYTICGRVIDMTALNDQHYGGLIIWLPGTLMSFAAMIVVLVAMRLNEERAEHARFGV
;
A
#
# COMPACT_ATOMS: atom_id res chain seq x y z
N MET A 1 5.78 10.21 28.31
CA MET A 1 4.53 10.86 27.85
C MET A 1 4.93 12.13 27.12
N LEU A 2 4.92 12.16 25.77
CA LEU A 2 5.63 13.20 25.01
C LEU A 2 4.75 14.26 24.31
N ASP A 3 3.42 14.17 24.35
CA ASP A 3 2.55 15.32 24.04
C ASP A 3 1.18 15.16 24.74
N PRO A 4 0.82 16.03 25.71
CA PRO A 4 -0.49 16.02 26.36
C PRO A 4 -1.58 16.75 25.55
N ARG A 5 -1.22 17.42 24.44
CA ARG A 5 -2.17 18.26 23.71
C ARG A 5 -3.24 17.38 23.04
N PRO A 6 -4.54 17.73 23.14
CA PRO A 6 -5.59 16.99 22.46
C PRO A 6 -5.29 16.96 20.96
N LYS A 7 -5.19 15.74 20.41
CA LYS A 7 -4.87 15.51 19.00
C LYS A 7 -5.92 16.25 18.15
N PRO A 8 -5.52 17.13 17.22
CA PRO A 8 -6.46 17.81 16.35
C PRO A 8 -7.28 16.76 15.57
N PRO A 9 -8.56 17.04 15.28
CA PRO A 9 -9.43 16.09 14.58
C PRO A 9 -8.77 15.70 13.25
N ALA A 10 -8.79 14.40 12.94
CA ALA A 10 -8.23 13.89 11.70
C ALA A 10 -8.91 14.59 10.51
N ARG A 11 -8.12 15.15 9.60
CA ARG A 11 -8.61 15.90 8.44
C ARG A 11 -9.40 15.06 7.43
N LEU A 12 -9.29 13.74 7.51
CA LEU A 12 -9.92 12.78 6.60
C LEU A 12 -10.78 11.81 7.39
N SER A 13 -12.01 11.61 6.91
CA SER A 13 -12.90 10.61 7.45
C SER A 13 -12.28 9.22 7.31
N VAL A 14 -12.68 8.31 8.18
CA VAL A 14 -12.19 6.93 8.12
C VAL A 14 -12.54 6.27 6.78
N LEU A 15 -13.76 6.48 6.26
CA LEU A 15 -14.16 5.97 4.96
C LEU A 15 -13.23 6.47 3.85
N THR A 16 -12.90 7.76 3.84
CA THR A 16 -11.97 8.34 2.87
C THR A 16 -10.59 7.67 2.96
N ARG A 17 -10.11 7.38 4.17
CA ARG A 17 -8.83 6.67 4.37
C ARG A 17 -8.85 5.26 3.77
N ALA A 18 -9.92 4.50 3.98
CA ALA A 18 -10.09 3.18 3.38
C ALA A 18 -10.17 3.24 1.85
N LEU A 19 -10.95 4.18 1.31
CA LEU A 19 -11.10 4.36 -0.14
C LEU A 19 -9.79 4.75 -0.82
N MET A 20 -8.96 5.59 -0.19
CA MET A 20 -7.65 5.93 -0.75
C MET A 20 -6.73 4.71 -0.83
N ILE A 21 -6.74 3.82 0.17
CA ILE A 21 -5.95 2.57 0.13
C ILE A 21 -6.41 1.71 -1.05
N LEU A 22 -7.72 1.51 -1.22
CA LEU A 22 -8.27 0.74 -2.34
C LEU A 22 -7.91 1.37 -3.69
N LEU A 23 -8.00 2.70 -3.80
CA LEU A 23 -7.68 3.43 -5.02
C LEU A 23 -6.21 3.28 -5.42
N ILE A 24 -5.29 3.20 -4.47
CA ILE A 24 -3.86 3.02 -4.72
C ILE A 24 -3.52 1.56 -5.02
N GLU A 25 -4.20 0.61 -4.38
CA GLU A 25 -3.94 -0.81 -4.56
C GLU A 25 -4.25 -1.28 -5.99
N LEU A 26 -5.35 -0.82 -6.58
CA LEU A 26 -5.76 -1.22 -7.93
C LEU A 26 -4.70 -0.94 -9.02
N PRO A 27 -4.18 0.29 -9.21
CA PRO A 27 -3.14 0.55 -10.20
C PRO A 27 -1.83 -0.18 -9.87
N GLN A 28 -1.50 -0.36 -8.58
CA GLN A 28 -0.35 -1.15 -8.17
C GLN A 28 -0.49 -2.62 -8.59
N MET A 29 -1.66 -3.25 -8.40
CA MET A 29 -1.92 -4.62 -8.85
C MET A 29 -1.80 -4.75 -10.37
N VAL A 30 -2.32 -3.78 -11.12
CA VAL A 30 -2.21 -3.76 -12.58
C VAL A 30 -0.74 -3.66 -13.00
N LEU A 31 0.02 -2.73 -12.42
CA LEU A 31 1.44 -2.56 -12.74
C LEU A 31 2.27 -3.80 -12.37
N GLY A 32 2.04 -4.36 -11.18
CA GLY A 32 2.66 -5.59 -10.72
C GLY A 32 2.38 -6.76 -11.65
N ALA A 33 1.13 -6.95 -12.06
CA ALA A 33 0.73 -8.01 -13.00
C ALA A 33 1.35 -7.82 -14.40
N VAL A 34 1.33 -6.60 -14.94
CA VAL A 34 1.92 -6.30 -16.26
C VAL A 34 3.41 -6.62 -16.27
N LEU A 35 4.15 -6.25 -15.24
CA LEU A 35 5.60 -6.50 -15.20
C LEU A 35 5.91 -7.98 -14.90
N SER A 36 5.17 -8.60 -13.98
CA SER A 36 5.44 -9.97 -13.51
C SER A 36 5.01 -11.06 -14.49
N LEU A 37 3.96 -10.81 -15.28
CA LEU A 37 3.34 -11.84 -16.14
C LEU A 37 3.59 -11.61 -17.64
N SER A 38 4.13 -10.45 -18.03
CA SER A 38 4.43 -10.17 -19.44
C SER A 38 5.66 -10.95 -19.90
N GLU A 39 5.57 -11.52 -21.11
CA GLU A 39 6.70 -12.10 -21.85
C GLU A 39 7.44 -11.07 -22.70
N ARG A 40 6.90 -9.85 -22.80
CA ARG A 40 7.53 -8.73 -23.50
C ARG A 40 8.47 -7.98 -22.55
N ASP A 41 9.67 -7.70 -23.04
CA ASP A 41 10.65 -6.80 -22.41
C ASP A 41 10.19 -5.34 -22.53
N TYR A 42 9.88 -4.72 -21.39
CA TYR A 42 9.53 -3.30 -21.29
C TYR A 42 10.76 -2.40 -21.07
N TYR A 43 11.93 -2.96 -20.81
CA TYR A 43 13.16 -2.23 -20.53
C TYR A 43 14.29 -2.55 -21.51
N PRO A 44 14.08 -2.34 -22.83
CA PRO A 44 15.07 -2.65 -23.86
C PRO A 44 16.36 -1.83 -23.72
N VAL A 45 16.33 -0.70 -23.01
CA VAL A 45 17.53 0.13 -22.76
C VAL A 45 18.65 -0.65 -22.08
N TYR A 46 18.33 -1.64 -21.24
CA TYR A 46 19.33 -2.46 -20.54
C TYR A 46 20.07 -3.44 -21.45
N THR A 47 19.59 -3.67 -22.68
CA THR A 47 20.37 -4.44 -23.66
C THR A 47 21.51 -3.62 -24.25
N ILE A 48 21.38 -2.28 -24.27
CA ILE A 48 22.37 -1.36 -24.83
C ILE A 48 23.42 -0.98 -23.78
N CYS A 49 22.96 -0.67 -22.57
CA CYS A 49 23.85 -0.22 -21.47
C CYS A 49 24.57 -1.38 -20.76
N GLY A 50 24.13 -2.62 -20.99
CA GLY A 50 24.57 -3.79 -20.23
C GLY A 50 23.88 -3.89 -18.87
N ARG A 51 23.85 -5.10 -18.30
CA ARG A 51 23.29 -5.37 -16.96
C ARG A 51 24.40 -5.57 -15.93
N VAL A 52 24.14 -5.14 -14.70
CA VAL A 52 25.06 -5.31 -13.55
C VAL A 52 25.13 -6.79 -13.12
N ILE A 53 24.04 -7.53 -13.30
CA ILE A 53 23.90 -8.94 -12.94
C ILE A 53 23.68 -9.73 -14.23
N ASP A 54 24.31 -10.90 -14.34
CA ASP A 54 24.13 -11.81 -15.49
C ASP A 54 22.76 -12.51 -15.39
N MET A 55 21.72 -11.79 -15.83
CA MET A 55 20.34 -12.24 -15.81
C MET A 55 19.62 -11.83 -17.11
N THR A 56 18.70 -12.69 -17.55
CA THR A 56 17.86 -12.39 -18.72
C THR A 56 16.95 -11.19 -18.45
N ALA A 57 16.58 -10.47 -19.51
CA ALA A 57 15.73 -9.28 -19.42
C ALA A 57 14.41 -9.56 -18.73
N LEU A 58 13.86 -10.71 -19.12
CA LEU A 58 12.56 -11.13 -18.68
C LEU A 58 12.55 -11.51 -17.20
N ASN A 59 13.56 -12.24 -16.74
CA ASN A 59 13.66 -12.62 -15.33
C ASN A 59 13.80 -11.38 -14.43
N ASP A 60 14.65 -10.42 -14.81
CA ASP A 60 14.82 -9.18 -14.05
C ASP A 60 13.50 -8.40 -13.93
N GLN A 61 12.77 -8.27 -15.03
CA GLN A 61 11.44 -7.65 -15.05
C GLN A 61 10.43 -8.40 -14.18
N HIS A 62 10.41 -9.73 -14.25
CA HIS A 62 9.49 -10.55 -13.46
C HIS A 62 9.72 -10.36 -11.96
N TYR A 63 10.99 -10.39 -11.52
CA TYR A 63 11.32 -10.10 -10.13
C TYR A 63 11.00 -8.66 -9.74
N GLY A 64 11.29 -7.68 -10.60
CA GLY A 64 10.93 -6.28 -10.38
C GLY A 64 9.43 -6.08 -10.18
N GLY A 65 8.61 -6.74 -11.02
CA GLY A 65 7.16 -6.75 -10.89
C GLY A 65 6.70 -7.35 -9.56
N LEU A 66 7.25 -8.50 -9.17
CA LEU A 66 6.92 -9.16 -7.89
C LEU A 66 7.34 -8.32 -6.68
N ILE A 67 8.48 -7.64 -6.76
CA ILE A 67 9.01 -6.77 -5.69
C ILE A 67 8.13 -5.52 -5.52
N ILE A 68 7.57 -4.97 -6.59
CA ILE A 68 6.63 -3.85 -6.49
C ILE A 68 5.28 -4.34 -5.94
N TRP A 69 4.85 -5.52 -6.38
CA TRP A 69 3.53 -6.04 -6.04
C TRP A 69 3.43 -6.51 -4.59
N LEU A 70 4.31 -7.42 -4.15
CA LEU A 70 4.15 -8.13 -2.89
C LEU A 70 4.29 -7.20 -1.64
N PRO A 71 5.41 -6.48 -1.45
CA PRO A 71 5.53 -5.47 -0.40
C PRO A 71 4.42 -4.42 -0.42
N GLY A 72 4.06 -3.93 -1.60
CA GLY A 72 3.00 -2.92 -1.76
C GLY A 72 1.66 -3.42 -1.20
N THR A 73 1.22 -4.61 -1.62
CA THR A 73 -0.03 -5.20 -1.15
C THR A 73 -0.01 -5.46 0.36
N LEU A 74 1.12 -5.92 0.92
CA LEU A 74 1.26 -6.15 2.36
C LEU A 74 1.12 -4.84 3.16
N MET A 75 1.71 -3.74 2.67
CA MET A 75 1.61 -2.44 3.33
C MET A 75 0.19 -1.87 3.25
N SER A 76 -0.49 -2.00 2.11
CA SER A 76 -1.91 -1.63 1.96
C SER A 76 -2.80 -2.43 2.91
N PHE A 77 -2.55 -3.74 3.03
CA PHE A 77 -3.31 -4.62 3.93
C PHE A 77 -3.10 -4.23 5.40
N ALA A 78 -1.85 -3.99 5.82
CA ALA A 78 -1.54 -3.51 7.15
C ALA A 78 -2.20 -2.14 7.44
N ALA A 79 -2.16 -1.21 6.49
CA ALA A 79 -2.82 0.08 6.61
C ALA A 79 -4.34 -0.07 6.77
N MET A 80 -4.96 -1.00 6.05
CA MET A 80 -6.39 -1.27 6.16
C MET A 80 -6.75 -1.81 7.55
N ILE A 81 -5.97 -2.75 8.09
CA ILE A 81 -6.14 -3.24 9.47
C ILE A 81 -6.06 -2.08 10.47
N VAL A 82 -5.06 -1.21 10.34
CA VAL A 82 -4.90 -0.04 11.23
C VAL A 82 -6.12 0.88 11.16
N VAL A 83 -6.66 1.10 9.96
CA VAL A 83 -7.87 1.91 9.79
C VAL A 83 -9.07 1.24 10.47
N LEU A 84 -9.29 -0.05 10.30
CA LEU A 84 -10.40 -0.79 10.94
C LEU A 84 -10.29 -0.79 12.47
N VAL A 85 -9.10 -1.02 13.01
CA VAL A 85 -8.85 -0.94 14.46
C VAL A 85 -9.11 0.48 14.97
N ALA A 86 -8.66 1.50 14.22
CA ALA A 86 -8.94 2.89 14.58
C ALA A 86 -10.43 3.23 14.53
N MET A 87 -11.23 2.62 13.63
CA MET A 87 -12.69 2.76 13.64
C MET A 87 -13.28 2.22 14.93
N ARG A 88 -12.97 0.97 15.27
CA ARG A 88 -13.48 0.29 16.46
C ARG A 88 -13.20 1.09 17.73
N LEU A 89 -11.95 1.53 17.90
CA LEU A 89 -11.54 2.32 19.06
C LEU A 89 -12.21 3.71 19.11
N ASN A 90 -12.62 4.27 17.97
CA ASN A 90 -13.35 5.53 17.93
C ASN A 90 -14.84 5.32 18.22
N GLU A 91 -15.43 4.21 17.74
CA GLU A 91 -16.80 3.79 18.06
C GLU A 91 -16.96 3.57 19.58
N GLU A 92 -16.05 2.81 20.20
CA GLU A 92 -16.05 2.57 21.66
C GLU A 92 -15.95 3.87 22.46
N ARG A 93 -15.05 4.80 22.08
CA ARG A 93 -14.95 6.11 22.74
C ARG A 93 -16.22 6.94 22.59
N ALA A 94 -16.85 6.90 21.42
CA ALA A 94 -18.10 7.61 21.16
C ALA A 94 -19.25 7.03 22.00
N GLU A 95 -19.30 5.71 22.17
CA GLU A 95 -20.24 5.04 23.07
C GLU A 95 -20.00 5.42 24.53
N HIS A 96 -18.77 5.33 25.04
CA HIS A 96 -18.44 5.73 26.41
C HIS A 96 -18.79 7.19 26.70
N ALA A 97 -18.49 8.11 25.77
CA ALA A 97 -18.87 9.51 25.90
C ALA A 97 -20.40 9.73 25.87
N ARG A 98 -21.14 8.90 25.14
CA ARG A 98 -22.60 8.96 25.06
C ARG A 98 -23.29 8.39 26.30
N PHE A 99 -22.69 7.39 26.95
CA PHE A 99 -23.26 6.71 28.11
C PHE A 99 -22.71 7.19 29.47
N GLY A 100 -21.73 8.10 29.50
CA GLY A 100 -21.42 8.93 30.67
C GLY A 100 -21.14 8.17 31.98
N VAL A 101 -20.32 7.10 31.91
CA VAL A 101 -19.64 6.52 33.08
C VAL A 101 -18.19 6.97 33.06
#